data_AF-A0A943ILC4-F1
#
_entry.id   AF-A0A943ILC4-F1
#
_cell.length_a   1.000
_cell.length_b   1.000
_cell.length_c   1.000
_cell.angle_alpha   90.00
_cell.angle_beta   90.00
_cell.angle_gamma   90.00
#
_symmetry.space_group_name_H-M   'P 1'
#
loop_
_entity.id
_entity.type
_entity.pdbx_description
1 polymer ?
#
loop_
_entity_poly.entity_id
_entity_poly.type
_entity_poly.pdbx_seq_one_letter_code
_entity_poly.pdbx_strand_id
1 'polypeptide(L)'
;MSHFNPNQHFDVENWRDQKIAQRTKDALAARDAAFAEKHAGTPLRELALYLARCARTLRHSPAPCEVDGGAFIEQRFGSWDAALRAACLPPTRMTVKLNGTARYRKERSVQEPLFLAERKEKKRQKQIEKNLRQGQLAHEKAVKRRAEREAAEAAKAAEKDTTPCQAMTV
;
A
#
# COMPACT_ATOMS: atom_id res chain seq x y z
N MET A 1 32.89 -15.11 7.32
CA MET A 1 32.89 -13.64 7.44
C MET A 1 32.33 -13.08 6.14
N SER A 2 31.14 -12.48 6.19
CA SER A 2 30.46 -11.95 5.00
C SER A 2 31.16 -10.67 4.54
N HIS A 3 31.75 -10.67 3.35
CA HIS A 3 32.35 -9.48 2.74
C HIS A 3 31.24 -8.47 2.42
N PHE A 4 31.07 -7.45 3.25
CA PHE A 4 30.23 -6.29 2.94
C PHE A 4 30.90 -5.51 1.81
N ASN A 5 30.26 -5.48 0.64
CA ASN A 5 30.78 -4.82 -0.55
C ASN A 5 30.36 -3.34 -0.50
N PRO A 6 31.29 -2.38 -0.29
CA PRO A 6 30.95 -0.97 -0.05
C PRO A 6 30.37 -0.25 -1.27
N ASN A 7 30.44 -0.87 -2.46
CA ASN A 7 29.89 -0.36 -3.72
C ASN A 7 28.50 -0.89 -4.06
N GLN A 8 27.82 -1.57 -3.12
CA GLN A 8 26.47 -2.08 -3.36
C GLN A 8 25.45 -0.94 -3.29
N HIS A 9 25.28 -0.24 -4.41
CA HIS A 9 24.27 0.80 -4.56
C HIS A 9 22.87 0.19 -4.39
N PHE A 10 22.03 0.81 -3.56
CA PHE A 10 20.65 0.37 -3.38
C PHE A 10 19.86 0.62 -4.67
N ASP A 11 19.51 -0.46 -5.36
CA ASP A 11 18.69 -0.40 -6.56
C ASP A 11 17.22 -0.16 -6.17
N VAL A 12 16.84 1.12 -6.20
CA VAL A 12 15.49 1.59 -5.87
C VAL A 12 14.46 1.03 -6.86
N GLU A 13 14.83 0.84 -8.12
CA GLU A 13 13.93 0.38 -9.18
C GLU A 13 13.63 -1.10 -9.01
N ASN A 14 14.67 -1.93 -8.87
CA ASN A 14 14.50 -3.36 -8.61
C ASN A 14 13.77 -3.60 -7.28
N TRP A 15 14.11 -2.86 -6.22
CA TRP A 15 13.36 -2.95 -4.95
C TRP A 15 11.89 -2.62 -5.12
N ARG A 16 11.57 -1.55 -5.87
CA ARG A 16 10.19 -1.15 -6.16
C ARG A 16 9.46 -2.23 -6.95
N ASP A 17 10.09 -2.77 -7.98
CA ASP A 17 9.51 -3.83 -8.81
C ASP A 17 9.23 -5.09 -8.01
N GLN A 18 10.14 -5.48 -7.11
CA GLN A 18 9.92 -6.60 -6.20
C GLN A 18 8.73 -6.35 -5.26
N LYS A 19 8.58 -5.12 -4.74
CA LYS A 19 7.43 -4.77 -3.89
C LYS A 19 6.11 -4.80 -4.64
N ILE A 20 6.07 -4.28 -5.87
CA ILE A 20 4.88 -4.33 -6.73
C ILE A 20 4.56 -5.78 -7.08
N ALA A 21 5.58 -6.58 -7.43
CA ALA A 21 5.40 -7.99 -7.76
C ALA A 21 4.85 -8.78 -6.58
N GLN A 22 5.34 -8.54 -5.35
CA GLN A 22 4.82 -9.18 -4.14
C GLN A 22 3.36 -8.79 -3.89
N ARG A 23 3.05 -7.49 -3.92
CA ARG A 23 1.66 -7.01 -3.78
C ARG A 23 0.71 -7.61 -4.80
N THR A 24 1.17 -7.75 -6.03
CA THR A 24 0.40 -8.39 -7.11
C THR A 24 0.08 -9.84 -6.76
N LYS A 25 1.06 -10.60 -6.26
CA LYS A 25 0.83 -11.99 -5.83
C LYS A 25 -0.13 -12.06 -4.65
N ASP A 26 0.04 -11.19 -3.65
CA ASP A 26 -0.81 -11.16 -2.46
C ASP A 26 -2.26 -10.81 -2.83
N ALA A 27 -2.47 -9.84 -3.73
CA ALA A 27 -3.79 -9.47 -4.23
C ALA A 27 -4.47 -10.61 -5.00
N LEU A 28 -3.73 -11.33 -5.86
CA LEU A 28 -4.27 -12.51 -6.55
C LEU A 28 -4.59 -13.64 -5.57
N ALA A 29 -3.74 -13.88 -4.57
CA ALA A 29 -3.99 -14.87 -3.52
C ALA A 29 -5.24 -14.53 -2.71
N ALA A 30 -5.44 -13.25 -2.37
CA ALA A 30 -6.66 -12.79 -1.69
C ALA A 30 -7.91 -13.00 -2.56
N ARG A 31 -7.82 -12.76 -3.87
CA ARG A 31 -8.91 -13.06 -4.83
C ARG A 31 -9.21 -14.56 -4.91
N ASP A 32 -8.17 -15.39 -4.91
CA ASP A 32 -8.31 -16.84 -4.93
C ASP A 32 -8.96 -17.36 -3.64
N ALA A 33 -8.59 -16.82 -2.48
CA ALA A 33 -9.22 -17.13 -1.20
C ALA A 33 -10.69 -16.70 -1.17
N ALA A 34 -11.00 -15.46 -1.56
CA ALA A 34 -12.38 -14.96 -1.63
C ALA A 34 -13.24 -15.78 -2.61
N PHE A 35 -12.65 -16.25 -3.72
CA PHE A 35 -13.32 -17.17 -4.64
C PHE A 35 -13.66 -18.48 -3.94
N ALA A 36 -12.69 -19.09 -3.25
CA ALA A 36 -12.87 -20.36 -2.55
C ALA A 36 -13.97 -20.27 -1.48
N GLU A 37 -13.98 -19.20 -0.69
CA GLU A 37 -15.02 -18.95 0.33
C GLU A 37 -16.41 -18.84 -0.30
N LYS A 38 -16.54 -18.01 -1.34
CA LYS A 38 -17.81 -17.82 -2.05
C LYS A 38 -18.33 -19.11 -2.68
N HIS A 39 -17.42 -19.97 -3.16
CA HIS A 39 -17.75 -21.17 -3.92
C HIS A 39 -17.66 -22.48 -3.13
N ALA A 40 -17.46 -22.41 -1.80
CA ALA A 40 -17.32 -23.57 -0.94
C ALA A 40 -18.48 -24.59 -1.10
N GLY A 41 -19.72 -24.09 -1.19
CA GLY A 41 -20.92 -24.92 -1.42
C GLY A 41 -21.34 -25.07 -2.88
N THR A 42 -20.66 -24.44 -3.84
CA THR A 42 -21.04 -24.46 -5.25
C THR A 42 -20.92 -25.88 -5.84
N PRO A 43 -21.92 -26.39 -6.57
CA PRO A 43 -21.86 -27.72 -7.17
C PRO A 43 -20.80 -27.77 -8.29
N LEU A 44 -20.21 -28.95 -8.50
CA LEU A 44 -19.14 -29.15 -9.50
C LEU A 44 -19.56 -28.69 -10.91
N ARG A 45 -20.81 -28.92 -11.29
CA ARG A 45 -21.34 -28.49 -12.59
C ARG A 45 -21.20 -26.98 -12.81
N GLU A 46 -21.43 -26.17 -11.80
CA GLU A 46 -21.31 -24.71 -11.90
C GLU A 46 -19.85 -24.26 -12.00
N LEU A 47 -18.94 -24.94 -11.30
CA LEU A 47 -17.50 -24.71 -11.42
C LEU A 47 -16.99 -25.06 -12.82
N ALA A 48 -17.48 -26.15 -13.42
CA ALA A 48 -17.18 -26.51 -14.81
C ALA A 48 -17.68 -25.45 -15.80
N LEU A 49 -18.90 -24.93 -15.61
CA LEU A 49 -19.44 -23.83 -16.43
C LEU A 49 -18.62 -22.54 -16.28
N TYR A 50 -18.12 -22.25 -15.08
CA TYR A 50 -17.18 -21.17 -14.86
C TYR A 50 -15.90 -21.35 -15.69
N LEU A 51 -15.28 -22.53 -15.67
CA LEU A 51 -14.11 -22.83 -16.50
C LEU A 51 -14.38 -22.67 -18.00
N ALA A 52 -15.53 -23.15 -18.47
CA ALA A 52 -15.94 -23.00 -19.87
C ALA A 52 -16.08 -21.51 -20.27
N ARG A 53 -16.60 -20.65 -19.38
CA ARG A 53 -16.63 -19.19 -19.60
C ARG A 53 -15.22 -18.60 -19.63
N CYS A 54 -14.35 -18.98 -18.70
CA CYS A 54 -12.95 -18.55 -18.68
C CYS A 54 -12.23 -18.91 -19.98
N ALA A 55 -12.39 -20.15 -20.46
CA ALA A 55 -11.79 -20.61 -21.71
C ALA A 55 -12.26 -19.80 -22.92
N ARG A 56 -13.54 -19.42 -22.98
CA ARG A 56 -14.08 -18.58 -24.06
C ARG A 56 -13.44 -17.19 -24.07
N THR A 57 -13.25 -16.59 -22.89
CA THR A 57 -12.60 -15.29 -22.74
C THR A 57 -11.11 -15.36 -23.09
N LEU A 58 -10.43 -16.44 -22.69
CA LEU A 58 -9.00 -16.66 -22.93
C LEU A 58 -8.71 -17.16 -24.35
N ARG A 59 -9.70 -17.72 -25.06
CA ARG A 59 -9.58 -18.37 -26.37
C ARG A 59 -8.68 -19.63 -26.35
N HIS A 60 -8.49 -20.23 -25.18
CA HIS A 60 -7.79 -21.50 -24.97
C HIS A 60 -8.21 -22.12 -23.64
N SER A 61 -7.83 -23.38 -23.39
CA SER A 61 -8.07 -24.01 -22.09
C SER A 61 -7.22 -23.35 -21.01
N PRO A 62 -7.84 -22.84 -19.91
CA PRO A 62 -7.12 -22.14 -18.87
C PRO A 62 -6.18 -23.08 -18.10
N ALA A 63 -5.01 -22.58 -17.74
CA ALA A 63 -4.21 -23.15 -16.65
C ALA A 63 -4.77 -22.73 -15.28
N PRO A 64 -4.48 -23.47 -14.18
CA PRO A 64 -4.97 -23.12 -12.85
C PRO A 64 -4.60 -21.69 -12.42
N CYS A 65 -3.41 -21.22 -12.79
CA CYS A 65 -2.92 -19.88 -12.45
C CYS A 65 -3.59 -18.74 -13.23
N GLU A 66 -4.35 -19.05 -14.30
CA GLU A 66 -4.99 -18.06 -15.17
C GLU A 66 -6.39 -17.68 -14.74
N VAL A 67 -6.99 -18.45 -13.83
CA VAL A 67 -8.35 -18.21 -13.34
C VAL A 67 -8.35 -17.95 -11.84
N ASP A 68 -9.35 -17.20 -11.39
CA ASP A 68 -9.59 -17.03 -9.95
C ASP A 68 -10.04 -18.39 -9.37
N GLY A 69 -9.44 -18.79 -8.26
CA GLY A 69 -9.73 -20.02 -7.54
C GLY A 69 -9.21 -21.30 -8.19
N GLY A 70 -8.22 -21.24 -9.08
CA GLY A 70 -7.71 -22.42 -9.80
C GLY A 70 -7.33 -23.59 -8.90
N ALA A 71 -6.59 -23.34 -7.82
CA ALA A 71 -6.20 -24.36 -6.84
C ALA A 71 -7.40 -24.96 -6.10
N PHE A 72 -8.39 -24.13 -5.75
CA PHE A 72 -9.63 -24.59 -5.13
C PHE A 72 -10.45 -25.47 -6.09
N ILE A 73 -10.57 -25.07 -7.35
CA ILE A 73 -11.28 -25.85 -8.36
C ILE A 73 -10.59 -27.20 -8.59
N GLU A 74 -9.26 -27.20 -8.73
CA GLU A 74 -8.48 -28.44 -8.83
C GLU A 74 -8.75 -29.37 -7.64
N GLN A 75 -8.72 -28.85 -6.41
CA GLN A 75 -9.05 -29.61 -5.21
C GLN A 75 -10.48 -30.18 -5.25
N ARG A 76 -11.48 -29.40 -5.70
CA ARG A 76 -12.88 -29.83 -5.75
C ARG A 76 -13.12 -30.95 -6.76
N PHE A 77 -12.40 -30.95 -7.88
CA PHE A 77 -12.48 -32.00 -8.90
C PHE A 77 -11.46 -33.14 -8.70
N GLY A 78 -10.55 -33.02 -7.74
CA GLY A 78 -9.45 -33.94 -7.48
C GLY A 78 -8.26 -33.82 -8.44
N SER A 79 -8.44 -33.18 -9.61
CA SER A 79 -7.37 -32.80 -10.53
C SER A 79 -7.84 -31.71 -11.49
N TRP A 80 -6.90 -30.90 -12.00
CA TRP A 80 -7.24 -29.91 -13.02
C TRP A 80 -7.78 -30.56 -14.31
N ASP A 81 -7.21 -31.69 -14.73
CA ASP A 81 -7.68 -32.40 -15.92
C ASP A 81 -9.12 -32.92 -15.76
N ALA A 82 -9.51 -33.35 -14.56
CA ALA A 82 -10.91 -33.71 -14.29
C ALA A 82 -11.84 -32.50 -14.39
N ALA A 83 -11.39 -31.33 -13.92
CA ALA A 83 -12.14 -30.08 -14.06
C ALA A 83 -12.32 -29.66 -15.53
N LEU A 84 -11.26 -29.78 -16.35
CA LEU A 84 -11.32 -29.50 -17.79
C LEU A 84 -12.22 -30.50 -18.54
N ARG A 85 -12.14 -31.80 -18.21
CA ARG A 85 -13.05 -32.81 -18.77
C ARG A 85 -14.51 -32.51 -18.44
N ALA A 86 -14.80 -32.16 -17.19
CA ALA A 86 -16.15 -31.77 -16.76
C ALA A 86 -16.65 -30.49 -17.46
N ALA A 87 -15.74 -29.60 -17.86
CA ALA A 87 -16.04 -28.39 -18.63
C ALA A 87 -16.07 -28.61 -20.15
N CYS A 88 -15.87 -29.85 -20.63
CA CYS A 88 -15.74 -30.19 -22.05
C CYS A 88 -14.62 -29.40 -22.76
N LEU A 89 -13.50 -29.16 -22.07
CA LEU A 89 -12.34 -28.44 -22.59
C LEU A 89 -11.19 -29.41 -22.90
N PRO A 90 -10.37 -29.13 -23.93
CA PRO A 90 -9.18 -29.92 -24.18
C PRO A 90 -8.17 -29.73 -23.03
N PRO A 91 -7.27 -30.70 -22.80
CA PRO A 91 -6.22 -30.58 -21.79
C PRO A 91 -5.38 -29.32 -21.98
N THR A 92 -4.88 -28.77 -20.89
CA THR A 92 -3.93 -27.64 -20.92
C THR A 92 -2.65 -28.04 -21.63
N ARG A 93 -2.32 -27.34 -22.71
CA ARG A 93 -1.12 -27.63 -23.52
C ARG A 93 0.18 -27.10 -22.91
N MET A 94 0.12 -26.13 -22.00
CA MET A 94 1.31 -25.47 -21.46
C MET A 94 1.18 -25.17 -19.97
N THR A 95 2.28 -25.33 -19.24
CA THR A 95 2.43 -24.87 -17.86
C THR A 95 2.86 -23.41 -17.86
N VAL A 96 1.90 -22.51 -17.64
CA VAL A 96 2.17 -21.06 -17.58
C VAL A 96 2.55 -20.69 -16.15
N LYS A 97 3.71 -20.03 -15.96
CA LYS A 97 4.05 -19.42 -14.66
C LYS A 97 3.14 -18.23 -14.42
N LEU A 98 2.68 -18.03 -13.18
CA LEU A 98 1.77 -16.93 -12.82
C LEU A 98 2.19 -15.58 -13.40
N ASN A 99 3.48 -15.22 -13.26
CA ASN A 99 4.02 -13.94 -13.73
C ASN A 99 3.87 -13.70 -15.25
N GLY A 100 3.74 -14.78 -16.04
CA GLY A 100 3.53 -14.72 -17.50
C GLY A 100 2.06 -14.61 -17.93
N THR A 101 1.12 -14.77 -16.99
CA THR A 101 -0.32 -14.79 -17.31
C THR A 101 -0.85 -13.39 -17.61
N ALA A 102 -1.90 -13.31 -18.44
CA ALA A 102 -2.64 -12.06 -18.64
C ALA A 102 -3.29 -11.56 -17.33
N ARG A 103 -3.72 -12.50 -16.47
CA ARG A 103 -4.24 -12.24 -15.12
C ARG A 103 -3.25 -11.44 -14.28
N TYR A 104 -1.99 -11.91 -14.21
CA TYR A 104 -0.93 -11.23 -13.46
C TYR A 104 -0.60 -9.85 -14.02
N ARG A 105 -0.48 -9.72 -15.35
CA ARG A 105 -0.19 -8.42 -15.98
C ARG A 105 -1.27 -7.38 -15.68
N LYS A 106 -2.54 -7.78 -15.72
CA LYS A 106 -3.68 -6.90 -15.35
C LYS A 106 -3.61 -6.47 -13.89
N GLU A 107 -3.41 -7.41 -12.97
CA GLU A 107 -3.31 -7.06 -11.54
C GLU A 107 -2.09 -6.15 -11.28
N ARG A 108 -0.94 -6.44 -11.89
CA ARG A 108 0.27 -5.61 -11.77
C ARG A 108 0.02 -4.17 -12.22
N SER A 109 -0.72 -3.97 -13.31
CA SER A 109 -1.09 -2.62 -13.79
C SER A 109 -1.98 -1.84 -12.82
N VAL A 110 -2.70 -2.52 -11.93
CA VAL A 110 -3.49 -1.89 -10.86
C VAL A 110 -2.61 -1.61 -9.64
N GLN A 111 -1.75 -2.55 -9.26
CA GLN A 111 -0.90 -2.44 -8.07
C GLN A 111 0.21 -1.39 -8.19
N GLU A 112 0.74 -1.17 -9.38
CA GLU A 112 1.79 -0.18 -9.63
C GLU A 112 1.39 1.27 -9.27
N PRO A 113 0.30 1.84 -9.84
CA PRO A 113 -0.12 3.20 -9.48
C PRO A 113 -0.55 3.32 -8.02
N LEU A 114 -1.18 2.29 -7.44
CA LEU A 114 -1.54 2.27 -6.02
C LEU A 114 -0.30 2.38 -5.12
N PHE A 115 0.73 1.58 -5.38
CA PHE A 115 1.98 1.63 -4.64
C PHE A 115 2.66 3.01 -4.73
N LEU A 116 2.67 3.62 -5.92
CA LEU A 116 3.22 4.96 -6.11
C LEU A 116 2.41 6.04 -5.39
N ALA A 117 1.07 5.98 -5.46
CA ALA A 117 0.18 6.92 -4.81
C ALA A 117 0.36 6.88 -3.28
N GLU A 118 0.38 5.69 -2.69
CA GLU A 118 0.64 5.51 -1.25
C GLU A 118 2.01 6.07 -0.83
N ARG A 119 3.06 5.84 -1.63
CA ARG A 119 4.38 6.42 -1.34
C ARG A 119 4.39 7.94 -1.43
N LYS A 120 3.69 8.51 -2.42
CA LYS A 120 3.55 9.98 -2.56
C LYS A 120 2.79 10.55 -1.36
N GLU A 121 1.70 9.92 -0.96
CA GLU A 121 0.90 10.39 0.18
C GLU A 121 1.68 10.27 1.49
N LYS A 122 2.40 9.17 1.72
CA LYS A 122 3.30 9.03 2.88
C LYS A 122 4.38 10.11 2.91
N LYS A 123 4.89 10.55 1.76
CA LYS A 123 5.83 11.69 1.69
C LYS A 123 5.12 13.01 2.03
N ARG A 124 3.91 13.23 1.53
CA ARG A 124 3.10 14.43 1.83
C ARG A 124 2.76 14.54 3.31
N GLN A 125 2.31 13.44 3.92
CA GLN A 125 2.01 13.39 5.36
C GLN A 125 3.22 13.75 6.21
N LYS A 126 4.39 13.18 5.92
CA LYS A 126 5.65 13.54 6.60
C LYS A 126 6.00 15.02 6.45
N GLN A 127 5.73 15.61 5.29
CA GLN A 127 5.98 17.03 5.07
C GLN A 127 4.98 17.91 5.86
N ILE A 128 3.71 17.53 5.89
CA ILE A 128 2.66 18.22 6.67
C ILE A 128 3.01 18.16 8.16
N GLU A 129 3.36 16.98 8.67
CA GLU A 129 3.75 16.77 10.06
C GLU A 129 4.99 17.62 10.42
N LYS A 130 5.99 17.65 9.54
CA LYS A 130 7.18 18.50 9.72
C LYS A 130 6.81 19.97 9.77
N ASN A 131 5.96 20.45 8.86
CA ASN A 131 5.52 21.84 8.83
C ASN A 131 4.69 22.19 10.07
N LEU A 132 3.82 21.30 10.53
CA LEU A 132 3.03 21.48 11.75
C LEU A 132 3.93 21.62 12.98
N ARG A 133 4.92 20.73 13.13
CA ARG A 133 5.90 20.79 14.22
C ARG A 133 6.71 22.09 14.19
N GLN A 134 7.11 22.55 13.01
CA GLN A 134 7.81 23.83 12.85
C GLN A 134 6.92 25.01 13.22
N GLY A 135 5.65 25.01 12.82
CA GLY A 135 4.66 26.03 13.19
C GLY A 135 4.40 26.09 14.70
N GLN A 136 4.26 24.94 15.35
CA GLN A 136 4.10 24.85 16.81
C GLN A 136 5.31 25.44 17.55
N LEU A 137 6.54 25.08 17.13
CA LEU A 137 7.77 25.62 17.71
C LEU A 137 7.89 27.14 17.50
N ALA A 138 7.48 27.66 16.33
CA ALA A 138 7.49 29.08 16.06
C ALA A 138 6.46 29.84 16.93
N HIS A 139 5.26 29.27 17.08
CA HIS A 139 4.22 29.81 17.94
C HIS A 139 4.66 29.85 19.42
N GLU A 140 5.21 28.75 19.94
CA GLU A 140 5.72 28.68 21.32
C GLU A 140 6.80 29.75 21.58
N LYS A 141 7.75 29.93 20.66
CA LYS A 141 8.77 30.98 20.76
C LYS A 141 8.17 32.38 20.71
N ALA A 142 7.13 32.61 19.90
CA ALA A 142 6.45 33.90 19.82
C ALA A 142 5.70 34.23 21.12
N VAL A 143 5.01 33.24 21.72
CA VAL A 143 4.34 33.38 23.02
C VAL A 143 5.35 33.70 24.12
N LYS A 144 6.48 32.96 24.19
CA LYS A 144 7.55 33.25 25.15
C LYS A 144 8.08 34.67 25.02
N ARG A 145 8.40 35.11 23.80
CA ARG A 145 8.86 36.50 23.54
C ARG A 145 7.82 37.55 23.92
N ARG A 146 6.53 37.28 23.74
CA ARG A 146 5.46 38.20 24.13
C ARG A 146 5.36 38.31 25.64
N ALA A 147 5.37 37.18 26.36
CA ALA A 147 5.36 37.16 27.81
C ALA A 147 6.59 37.89 28.41
N GLU A 148 7.78 37.69 27.83
CA GLU A 148 9.00 38.40 28.23
C GLU A 148 8.88 39.92 28.03
N ARG A 149 8.27 40.38 26.93
CA ARG A 149 8.01 41.80 26.68
C ARG A 149 7.02 42.39 27.66
N GLU A 150 5.90 41.70 27.89
CA GLU A 150 4.87 42.12 28.85
C GLU A 150 5.44 42.18 30.28
N ALA A 151 6.28 41.22 30.67
CA ALA A 151 6.98 41.24 31.97
C ALA A 151 7.98 42.40 32.09
N ALA A 152 8.75 42.68 31.03
CA ALA A 152 9.68 43.81 31.01
C ALA A 152 8.95 45.16 31.04
N GLU A 153 7.81 45.27 30.38
CA GLU A 153 6.97 46.48 30.41
C GLU A 153 6.33 46.69 31.79
N ALA A 154 5.81 45.63 32.42
CA ALA A 154 5.29 45.69 33.79
C ALA A 154 6.38 46.09 34.81
N ALA A 155 7.60 45.56 34.68
CA ALA A 155 8.72 45.95 35.53
C ALA A 155 9.07 47.45 35.37
N LYS A 156 9.09 47.96 34.14
CA LYS A 156 9.33 49.39 33.86
C LYS A 156 8.18 50.28 34.35
N ALA A 157 6.94 49.80 34.33
CA ALA A 157 5.81 50.55 34.89
C ALA A 157 5.92 50.66 36.42
N ALA A 158 6.23 49.56 37.10
CA ALA A 158 6.44 49.54 38.54
C ALA A 158 7.60 50.45 39.02
N GLU A 159 8.68 50.55 38.23
CA GLU A 159 9.81 51.46 38.50
C GLU A 159 9.44 52.95 38.33
N LYS A 160 8.56 53.27 37.38
CA LYS A 160 8.05 54.64 37.18
C LYS A 160 7.07 55.05 38.28
N ASP A 161 6.23 54.13 38.73
CA ASP A 161 5.27 54.39 39.81
C ASP A 161 5.95 54.56 41.18
N THR A 162 7.21 54.14 41.34
CA THR A 162 8.01 54.35 42.56
C THR A 162 8.75 55.69 42.61
N THR A 163 8.69 56.52 41.56
CA THR A 163 9.40 57.83 41.53
C THR A 163 8.46 58.96 41.09
N PRO A 164 7.72 59.59 42.03
CA PRO A 164 7.99 61.01 42.28
C PRO A 164 7.65 61.49 43.71
N CYS A 165 8.64 61.88 44.52
CA CYS A 165 8.49 62.98 45.49
C CYS A 165 9.87 63.40 46.08
N GLN A 166 10.73 64.00 45.27
CA GLN A 166 11.80 64.86 45.79
C GLN A 166 11.91 66.10 44.89
N ALA A 167 10.95 67.01 45.04
CA ALA A 167 11.15 68.38 44.61
C ALA A 167 10.34 69.31 45.52
N MET A 168 11.08 70.25 46.12
CA MET A 168 10.65 71.47 46.80
C MET A 168 10.09 71.34 48.22
N THR A 169 10.86 71.84 49.21
CA THR A 169 10.57 73.15 49.80
C THR A 169 11.79 73.72 50.54
N VAL A 170 11.88 75.04 50.46
CA VAL A 170 12.86 76.00 50.98
C VAL A 170 13.03 75.92 52.49
#